data_AF-A0A0A9FVE8-F1
#
_entry.id   AF-A0A0A9FVE8-F1
#
_cell.length_a   1.000
_cell.length_b   1.000
_cell.length_c   1.000
_cell.angle_alpha   90.00
_cell.angle_beta   90.00
_cell.angle_gamma   90.00
#
_symmetry.space_group_name_H-M   'P 1'
#
loop_
_entity.id
_entity.type
_entity.pdbx_description
1 polymer ?
#
loop_
_entity_poly.entity_id
_entity_poly.type
_entity_poly.pdbx_seq_one_letter_code
_entity_poly.pdbx_strand_id
1 'polypeptide(L)'
;MLQESLKITPFAMLSRATAGIRGSTLIINMPGNPNAVAECMEAVLPALKHALKQLKGDKREKHPRHLPHAAAAPVDQWERSFRAASTGTGCSCEP
;
A
#
# COMPACT_ATOMS: atom_id res chain seq x y z
N MET A 1 -13.34 0.41 3.05
CA MET A 1 -12.90 -0.75 3.84
C MET A 1 -13.55 -0.76 5.21
N LEU A 2 -13.24 0.17 6.12
CA LEU A 2 -13.78 0.15 7.49
C LEU A 2 -15.31 0.04 7.55
N GLN A 3 -16.02 0.79 6.71
CA GLN A 3 -17.49 0.73 6.64
C GLN A 3 -18.02 -0.68 6.38
N GLU A 4 -17.39 -1.45 5.48
CA GLU A 4 -17.87 -2.79 5.13
C GLU A 4 -17.44 -3.84 6.15
N SER A 5 -16.26 -3.70 6.72
CA SER A 5 -15.81 -4.57 7.81
C SER A 5 -16.65 -4.38 9.09
N LEU A 6 -17.14 -3.16 9.37
CA LEU A 6 -18.01 -2.90 10.52
C LEU A 6 -19.40 -3.56 10.41
N LYS A 7 -19.87 -3.86 9.19
CA LYS A 7 -21.12 -4.61 8.98
C LYS A 7 -20.99 -6.07 9.42
N ILE A 8 -19.77 -6.60 9.44
CA ILE A 8 -19.46 -8.01 9.73
C ILE A 8 -19.07 -8.18 11.19
N THR A 9 -18.21 -7.30 11.69
CA THR A 9 -17.76 -7.36 13.08
C THR A 9 -17.54 -5.98 13.69
N PRO A 10 -18.01 -5.74 14.93
CA PRO A 10 -17.70 -4.50 15.63
C PRO A 10 -16.19 -4.34 15.88
N PHE A 11 -15.42 -5.43 15.94
CA PHE A 11 -13.96 -5.37 16.16
C PHE A 11 -13.20 -4.71 15.02
N ALA A 12 -13.82 -4.52 13.85
CA ALA A 12 -13.22 -3.77 12.74
C ALA A 12 -12.82 -2.34 13.15
N MET A 13 -13.47 -1.76 14.18
CA MET A 13 -13.11 -0.44 14.72
C MET A 13 -11.65 -0.35 15.22
N LEU A 14 -11.04 -1.47 15.60
CA LEU A 14 -9.66 -1.53 16.08
C LEU A 14 -8.63 -1.51 14.94
N SER A 15 -9.10 -1.67 13.69
CA SER A 15 -8.22 -1.70 12.52
C SER A 15 -7.63 -0.32 12.25
N ARG A 16 -6.29 -0.26 12.16
CA ARG A 16 -5.53 0.94 11.73
C ARG A 16 -5.19 0.86 10.23
N ALA A 17 -6.07 0.28 9.43
CA ALA A 17 -5.84 0.12 7.99
C ALA A 17 -5.69 1.50 7.33
N THR A 18 -4.57 1.71 6.65
CA THR A 18 -4.27 2.90 5.85
C THR A 18 -3.96 2.47 4.42
N ALA A 19 -4.16 3.40 3.48
CA ALA A 19 -3.81 3.20 2.08
C ALA A 19 -3.09 4.44 1.57
N GLY A 20 -2.16 4.25 0.64
CA GLY A 20 -1.37 5.34 0.09
C GLY A 20 -0.70 4.96 -1.22
N ILE A 21 -0.14 5.97 -1.87
CA ILE A 21 0.55 5.82 -3.15
C ILE A 21 2.01 6.21 -2.95
N ARG A 22 2.92 5.40 -3.49
CA ARG A 22 4.34 5.71 -3.57
C ARG A 22 4.84 5.48 -4.99
N GLY A 23 5.28 6.54 -5.65
CA GLY A 23 5.62 6.47 -7.08
C GLY A 23 4.43 5.92 -7.86
N SER A 24 4.63 4.82 -8.59
CA SER A 24 3.58 4.10 -9.34
C SER A 24 3.02 2.87 -8.62
N THR A 25 3.16 2.80 -7.28
CA THR A 25 2.69 1.68 -6.47
C THR A 25 1.61 2.11 -5.49
N LEU A 26 0.46 1.42 -5.53
CA LEU A 26 -0.61 1.54 -4.56
C LEU A 26 -0.33 0.56 -3.41
N ILE A 27 -0.28 1.06 -2.18
CA ILE A 27 -0.04 0.28 -0.97
C ILE A 27 -1.32 0.34 -0.13
N ILE A 28 -1.86 -0.82 0.24
CA ILE A 28 -3.06 -0.94 1.06
C ILE A 28 -2.77 -1.88 2.20
N ASN A 29 -2.92 -1.40 3.44
CA ASN A 29 -2.80 -2.24 4.62
C ASN A 29 -4.07 -3.07 4.79
N MET A 30 -3.89 -4.38 4.90
CA MET A 30 -4.97 -5.34 5.08
C MET A 30 -4.90 -5.98 6.48
N PRO A 31 -6.03 -6.47 7.01
CA PRO A 31 -6.06 -7.20 8.29
C PRO A 31 -5.28 -8.53 8.19
N GLY A 32 -4.79 -9.03 9.32
CA GLY A 32 -4.02 -10.30 9.36
C GLY A 32 -4.87 -11.57 9.22
N ASN A 33 -6.19 -11.46 9.33
CA ASN A 33 -7.10 -12.59 9.17
C ASN A 33 -7.48 -12.75 7.68
N PRO A 34 -7.28 -13.94 7.06
CA PRO A 34 -7.55 -14.16 5.64
C PRO A 34 -9.01 -13.91 5.22
N ASN A 35 -9.98 -14.19 6.09
CA ASN A 35 -11.39 -13.93 5.79
C ASN A 35 -11.66 -12.43 5.70
N ALA A 36 -11.12 -11.66 6.65
CA ALA A 36 -11.24 -10.20 6.65
C ALA A 36 -10.54 -9.56 5.45
N VAL A 37 -9.46 -10.17 4.94
CA VAL A 37 -8.81 -9.73 3.69
C VAL A 37 -9.74 -9.90 2.50
N ALA A 38 -10.42 -11.04 2.36
CA ALA A 38 -11.34 -11.29 1.26
C ALA A 38 -12.47 -10.24 1.24
N GLU A 39 -13.10 -10.00 2.40
CA GLU A 39 -14.15 -9.00 2.57
C GLU A 39 -13.66 -7.58 2.23
N CYS A 40 -12.48 -7.23 2.72
CA CYS A 40 -11.85 -5.94 2.43
C CYS A 40 -11.53 -5.77 0.95
N MET A 41 -11.08 -6.86 0.30
CA MET A 41 -10.74 -6.86 -1.11
C MET A 41 -11.99 -6.69 -1.96
N GLU A 42 -13.08 -7.39 -1.64
CA GLU A 42 -14.37 -7.21 -2.30
C GLU A 42 -14.86 -5.76 -2.24
N ALA A 43 -14.71 -5.11 -1.08
CA ALA A 43 -15.07 -3.70 -0.92
C ALA A 43 -14.21 -2.74 -1.78
N VAL A 44 -12.95 -3.09 -2.09
CA VAL A 44 -12.01 -2.23 -2.82
C VAL A 44 -12.00 -2.51 -4.33
N LEU A 45 -12.34 -3.73 -4.74
CA LEU A 45 -12.32 -4.18 -6.14
C LEU A 45 -12.98 -3.19 -7.13
N PRO A 46 -14.16 -2.60 -6.85
CA PRO A 46 -14.80 -1.67 -7.78
C PRO A 46 -13.96 -0.42 -8.07
N ALA A 47 -13.23 0.08 -7.08
CA ALA A 47 -12.39 1.28 -7.20
C ALA A 47 -10.99 0.97 -7.73
N LEU A 48 -10.50 -0.26 -7.53
CA LEU A 48 -9.12 -0.65 -7.81
C LEU A 48 -8.73 -0.46 -9.28
N LYS A 49 -9.61 -0.83 -10.21
CA LYS A 49 -9.35 -0.69 -11.66
C LYS A 49 -9.14 0.78 -12.06
N HIS A 50 -9.92 1.70 -11.49
CA HIS A 50 -9.77 3.12 -11.77
C HIS A 50 -8.52 3.69 -11.09
N ALA A 51 -8.27 3.32 -9.82
CA ALA A 51 -7.07 3.75 -9.09
C ALA A 51 -5.78 3.36 -9.83
N LEU A 52 -5.69 2.13 -10.34
CA LEU A 52 -4.52 1.68 -11.11
C LEU A 52 -4.35 2.40 -12.46
N LYS A 53 -5.44 2.83 -13.10
CA LYS A 53 -5.36 3.66 -14.31
C LYS A 53 -4.83 5.06 -13.99
N GLN A 54 -5.33 5.68 -12.93
CA GLN A 54 -4.84 6.99 -12.48
C GLN A 54 -3.36 6.93 -12.10
N LEU A 55 -2.95 5.86 -11.41
CA LEU A 55 -1.56 5.61 -11.01
C LEU A 55 -0.60 5.43 -12.20
N LYS A 56 -1.09 4.94 -13.34
CA LYS A 56 -0.29 4.84 -14.58
C LYS A 56 -0.09 6.19 -15.28
N GLY A 57 -0.75 7.26 -14.82
CA GLY A 57 -0.57 8.61 -15.34
C GLY A 57 -1.65 9.01 -16.34
N ASP A 58 -2.91 9.02 -15.90
CA ASP A 58 -3.92 9.85 -16.56
C ASP A 58 -3.55 11.33 -16.38
N LYS A 59 -3.51 12.07 -17.50
CA LYS A 59 -2.85 13.37 -17.74
C LYS A 59 -3.27 14.58 -16.85
N ARG A 60 -3.97 14.39 -15.73
CA ARG A 60 -4.69 15.48 -15.02
C ARG A 60 -4.08 15.93 -13.68
N GLU A 61 -3.14 15.19 -13.10
CA GLU A 61 -2.58 15.53 -11.78
C GLU A 61 -1.42 16.55 -11.89
N LYS A 62 -1.70 17.82 -11.58
CA LYS A 62 -0.76 18.98 -11.64
C LYS A 62 -0.20 19.38 -10.28
N HIS A 63 0.06 18.45 -9.37
CA HIS A 63 0.66 18.82 -8.07
C HIS A 63 2.18 19.01 -8.23
N PRO A 64 2.81 20.08 -7.68
CA PRO A 64 4.22 20.39 -7.92
C PRO A 64 5.22 19.35 -7.39
N ARG A 65 4.80 18.44 -6.50
CA ARG A 65 5.59 17.26 -6.06
C ARG A 65 5.37 16.00 -6.92
N HIS A 66 4.52 16.08 -7.93
CA HIS A 66 4.16 14.96 -8.78
C HIS A 66 5.18 14.83 -9.92
N LEU A 67 6.15 13.93 -9.75
CA LEU A 67 7.00 13.47 -10.85
C LEU A 67 6.13 12.64 -11.81
N PRO A 68 6.22 12.85 -13.13
CA PRO A 68 5.52 12.01 -14.10
C PRO A 68 5.88 10.55 -13.85
N HIS A 69 4.88 9.67 -13.71
CA HIS A 69 5.10 8.26 -13.35
C HIS A 69 6.03 7.52 -14.32
N ALA A 70 6.05 7.91 -15.60
CA ALA A 70 6.97 7.37 -16.61
C ALA A 70 8.45 7.76 -16.37
N ALA A 71 8.70 8.82 -15.61
CA ALA A 71 10.03 9.32 -15.26
C ALA A 71 10.46 8.95 -13.83
N ALA A 72 9.55 8.37 -13.02
CA ALA A 72 9.91 7.81 -11.73
C ALA A 72 10.65 6.50 -11.96
N ALA A 73 11.97 6.48 -11.69
CA ALA A 73 12.72 5.24 -11.72
C ALA A 73 12.03 4.21 -10.80
N PRO A 74 11.79 2.96 -11.27
CA PRO A 74 11.32 1.90 -10.40
C PRO A 74 12.45 1.63 -9.42
N VAL A 75 12.39 2.29 -8.27
CA VAL A 75 13.30 2.01 -7.16
C VAL A 75 12.85 0.63 -6.68
N ASP A 76 13.62 -0.41 -7.01
CA ASP A 76 13.47 -1.70 -6.34
C ASP A 76 13.91 -1.55 -4.89
N GLN A 77 13.01 -0.94 -4.13
CA GLN A 77 13.22 -0.63 -2.75
C GLN A 77 13.13 -1.90 -1.90
N TRP A 78 12.49 -2.96 -2.41
CA TRP A 78 12.53 -4.26 -1.79
C TRP A 78 13.95 -4.80 -1.83
N GLU A 79 14.59 -4.88 -3.00
CA GLU A 79 15.96 -5.39 -3.10
C GLU A 79 16.95 -4.49 -2.35
N ARG A 80 16.76 -3.16 -2.37
CA ARG A 80 17.58 -2.23 -1.59
C ARG A 80 17.41 -2.42 -0.07
N SER A 81 16.19 -2.64 0.41
CA SER A 81 15.90 -2.88 1.84
C SER A 81 16.31 -4.28 2.27
N PHE A 82 16.10 -5.28 1.41
CA PHE A 82 16.54 -6.66 1.61
C PHE A 82 18.06 -6.72 1.68
N ARG A 83 18.79 -6.11 0.75
CA ARG A 83 20.25 -5.98 0.82
C ARG A 83 20.68 -5.27 2.11
N ALA A 84 20.11 -4.09 2.43
CA ALA A 84 20.42 -3.39 3.66
C ALA A 84 20.19 -4.24 4.93
N ALA A 85 19.14 -5.06 4.97
CA ALA A 85 18.85 -5.96 6.08
C ALA A 85 19.75 -7.21 6.09
N SER A 86 20.13 -7.74 4.93
CA SER A 86 20.91 -8.98 4.79
C SER A 86 22.42 -8.76 4.80
N THR A 87 22.92 -7.57 4.45
CA THR A 87 24.34 -7.19 4.56
C THR A 87 24.69 -6.54 5.88
N GLY A 88 23.79 -6.54 6.86
CA GLY A 88 24.03 -6.03 8.20
C GLY A 88 25.07 -6.85 8.96
N THR A 89 26.35 -6.49 8.81
CA THR A 89 27.35 -6.70 9.87
C THR A 89 26.88 -5.98 11.13
N GLY A 90 26.42 -6.76 12.12
CA GLY A 90 26.27 -6.35 13.52
C GLY A 90 25.01 -5.54 13.86
N CYS A 91 23.94 -6.21 14.31
CA CYS A 91 23.00 -5.54 15.21
C CYS A 91 23.74 -5.29 16.53
N SER A 92 24.02 -4.02 16.84
CA SER A 92 24.53 -3.59 18.15
C SER A 92 23.39 -3.58 19.17
N CYS A 93 22.79 -4.73 19.38
CA CYS A 93 21.76 -4.95 20.38
C CYS A 93 22.26 -6.05 21.34
N GLU A 94 23.19 -5.68 22.23
CA GLU A 94 23.52 -6.47 23.43
C GLU A 94 22.46 -6.23 24.54
N PRO A 95 22.25 -7.22 25.43
CA PRO A 95 21.12 -7.29 26.36
C PRO A 95 21.13 -6.25 27.49
#